data_AF-A0A7X6VUG4-F1
#
_entry.id   AF-A0A7X6VUG4-F1
#
_cell.length_a   1.000
_cell.length_b   1.000
_cell.length_c   1.000
_cell.angle_alpha   90.00
_cell.angle_beta   90.00
_cell.angle_gamma   90.00
#
_symmetry.space_group_name_H-M   'P 1'
#
loop_
_entity.id
_entity.type
_entity.pdbx_description
1 polymer ?
#
loop_
_entity_poly.entity_id
_entity_poly.type
_entity_poly.pdbx_seq_one_letter_code
_entity_poly.pdbx_strand_id
1 'polypeptide(L)' 'ARKNSCKNIILHSFAHLSDSKASAEFTKEIFDLAEIRLQNGGYTTAQTPFGYFLNLNLKAPGHSLARIWAEL' A
#
# COMPACT_ATOMS: atom_id res chain seq x y z
N ALA A 1 -9.16 -1.78 -5.12
CA ALA A 1 -10.16 -1.02 -4.34
C ALA A 1 -11.58 -1.15 -4.91
N ARG A 2 -11.90 -0.57 -6.09
CA ARG A 2 -13.28 -0.57 -6.66
C ARG A 2 -13.95 -1.94 -6.77
N LYS A 3 -13.24 -2.95 -7.30
CA LYS A 3 -13.77 -4.32 -7.43
C LYS A 3 -14.11 -5.01 -6.10
N ASN A 4 -13.53 -4.52 -5.00
CA ASN A 4 -13.80 -5.00 -3.63
C ASN A 4 -14.64 -4.00 -2.82
N SER A 5 -15.22 -2.98 -3.47
CA SER A 5 -15.97 -1.88 -2.82
C SER A 5 -15.24 -1.24 -1.62
N CYS A 6 -13.90 -1.23 -1.66
CA CYS A 6 -13.08 -0.76 -0.56
C CYS A 6 -12.81 0.75 -0.70
N LYS A 7 -13.17 1.52 0.34
CA LYS A 7 -12.95 2.98 0.41
C LYS A 7 -11.70 3.38 1.18
N ASN A 8 -11.23 2.51 2.07
CA ASN A 8 -10.10 2.78 2.96
C ASN A 8 -8.86 2.04 2.43
N ILE A 9 -7.76 2.74 2.25
CA ILE A 9 -6.52 2.17 1.72
C ILE A 9 -5.37 2.48 2.67
N ILE A 10 -4.67 1.42 3.11
CA ILE A 10 -3.43 1.58 3.88
C ILE A 10 -2.25 1.35 2.95
N LEU A 11 -1.36 2.32 2.86
CA LEU A 11 -0.07 2.17 2.20
C LEU A 11 0.93 1.68 3.25
N HIS A 12 1.46 0.48 3.05
CA HIS A 12 2.45 -0.13 3.94
C HIS A 12 3.74 -0.42 3.15
N SER A 13 4.86 0.11 3.64
CA SER A 13 6.17 -0.13 3.03
C SER A 13 6.61 -1.56 3.27
N PHE A 14 6.83 -2.33 2.20
CA PHE A 14 7.26 -3.72 2.30
C PHE A 14 8.45 -4.00 1.37
N ALA A 15 9.65 -3.83 1.89
CA ALA A 15 10.89 -3.84 1.11
C ALA A 15 11.40 -5.25 0.70
N HIS A 16 10.73 -6.31 1.12
CA HIS A 16 11.16 -7.71 0.86
C HIS A 16 10.60 -8.29 -0.46
N LEU A 17 9.84 -7.51 -1.23
CA LEU A 17 9.13 -7.99 -2.42
C LEU A 17 9.87 -7.77 -3.74
N SER A 18 11.02 -7.08 -3.74
CA SER A 18 11.78 -6.76 -4.95
C SER A 18 13.25 -7.11 -4.78
N ASP A 19 13.85 -7.65 -5.84
CA ASP A 19 15.29 -7.94 -5.93
C ASP A 19 16.13 -6.66 -6.04
N SER A 20 15.52 -5.54 -6.46
CA SER A 20 16.15 -4.22 -6.54
C SER A 20 15.52 -3.24 -5.55
N LYS A 21 16.36 -2.40 -4.93
CA LYS A 21 15.95 -1.39 -3.95
C LYS A 21 16.27 0.00 -4.48
N ALA A 22 15.26 0.85 -4.57
CA ALA A 22 15.46 2.28 -4.74
C ALA A 22 15.93 2.92 -3.41
N SER A 23 16.38 4.17 -3.46
CA SER A 23 16.74 4.89 -2.23
C SER A 23 15.52 5.07 -1.32
N ALA A 24 15.77 5.22 -0.02
CA ALA A 24 14.70 5.41 0.96
C ALA A 24 13.91 6.70 0.69
N GLU A 25 14.59 7.77 0.28
CA GLU A 25 14.02 9.07 -0.04
C GLU A 25 13.07 8.97 -1.23
N PHE A 26 13.53 8.38 -2.32
CA PHE A 26 12.71 8.20 -3.52
C PHE A 26 11.50 7.31 -3.25
N THR A 27 11.69 6.23 -2.49
CA THR A 27 10.59 5.34 -2.14
C THR A 27 9.55 6.07 -1.29
N LYS A 28 9.98 6.88 -0.32
CA LYS A 28 9.07 7.69 0.50
C LYS A 28 8.29 8.71 -0.33
N GLU A 29 8.95 9.37 -1.26
CA GLU A 29 8.31 10.31 -2.19
C GLU A 29 7.22 9.62 -3.03
N ILE A 30 7.51 8.42 -3.57
CA ILE A 30 6.50 7.62 -4.29
C ILE A 30 5.29 7.32 -3.40
N PHE A 31 5.51 6.95 -2.14
CA PHE A 31 4.42 6.67 -1.20
C PHE A 31 3.53 7.91 -0.98
N ASP A 32 4.13 9.09 -0.83
CA ASP A 32 3.40 10.34 -0.64
C ASP A 32 2.61 10.75 -1.88
N LEU A 33 3.21 10.61 -3.07
CA LEU A 33 2.52 10.86 -4.33
C LEU A 33 1.38 9.88 -4.58
N ALA A 34 1.58 8.60 -4.24
CA ALA A 34 0.55 7.57 -4.33
C ALA A 34 -0.62 7.86 -3.39
N GLU A 35 -0.34 8.29 -2.16
CA GLU A 35 -1.35 8.70 -1.20
C GLU A 35 -2.20 9.86 -1.73
N ILE A 36 -1.56 10.95 -2.18
CA ILE A 36 -2.26 12.12 -2.75
C ILE A 36 -3.14 11.70 -3.93
N ARG A 37 -2.61 10.86 -4.84
CA ARG A 37 -3.37 10.37 -6.00
C ARG A 37 -4.61 9.58 -5.58
N LEU A 38 -4.51 8.76 -4.54
CA LEU A 38 -5.65 8.00 -4.03
C LEU A 38 -6.69 8.91 -3.36
N GLN A 39 -6.26 9.88 -2.57
CA GLN A 39 -7.14 10.87 -1.96
C GLN A 39 -7.90 11.68 -3.01
N ASN A 40 -7.21 12.13 -4.07
CA ASN A 40 -7.84 12.79 -5.22
C ASN A 40 -8.86 11.89 -5.94
N GLY A 41 -8.69 10.57 -5.85
CA GLY A 41 -9.64 9.57 -6.34
C GLY A 41 -10.84 9.31 -5.41
N GLY A 42 -10.95 10.02 -4.28
CA GLY A 42 -12.03 9.90 -3.31
C GLY A 42 -11.85 8.78 -2.28
N TYR A 43 -10.64 8.24 -2.12
CA TYR A 43 -10.33 7.23 -1.10
C TYR A 43 -9.89 7.89 0.21
N THR A 44 -10.18 7.22 1.32
CA THR A 44 -9.57 7.55 2.62
C THR A 44 -8.29 6.74 2.75
N THR A 45 -7.17 7.42 2.97
CA THR A 45 -5.85 6.78 3.03
C THR A 45 -5.22 6.92 4.40
N ALA A 46 -4.28 6.03 4.69
CA ALA A 46 -3.30 6.19 5.74
C ALA A 46 -1.99 5.51 5.32
N GLN A 47 -0.87 6.02 5.80
CA GLN A 47 0.43 5.34 5.68
C GLN A 47 0.88 4.80 7.04
N THR A 48 1.50 3.62 7.03
CA THR A 48 2.26 3.18 8.20
C THR A 48 3.60 3.91 8.28
N PRO A 49 4.24 4.00 9.47
CA PRO A 49 5.60 4.55 9.57
C PRO A 49 6.57 3.90 8.58
N PHE A 50 7.17 4.72 7.72
CA PHE A 50 8.08 4.25 6.68
C PHE A 50 9.43 3.83 7.28
N GLY A 51 9.94 2.66 6.90
CA GLY A 51 11.25 2.16 7.34
C GLY A 51 11.27 1.50 8.72
N TYR A 52 10.11 1.28 9.35
CA TYR A 52 10.00 0.59 10.63
C TYR A 52 9.54 -0.85 10.45
N PHE A 53 10.03 -1.73 11.33
CA PHE A 53 9.45 -3.07 11.50
C PHE A 53 8.14 -2.96 12.28
N LEU A 54 7.04 -3.39 11.68
CA LEU A 54 5.70 -3.33 12.27
C LEU A 54 5.10 -4.72 12.36
N ASN A 55 4.49 -5.02 13.51
CA ASN A 55 3.66 -6.20 13.66
C ASN A 55 2.28 -5.89 13.09
N LEU A 56 1.92 -6.56 12.00
CA LEU A 56 0.63 -6.39 11.34
C LEU A 56 -0.30 -7.56 11.64
N ASN A 57 -1.51 -7.27 12.10
CA ASN A 57 -2.59 -8.25 12.20
C ASN A 57 -3.61 -7.99 11.09
N LEU A 58 -3.67 -8.89 10.10
CA LEU A 58 -4.49 -8.74 8.91
C LEU A 58 -5.44 -9.93 8.77
N LYS A 59 -6.70 -9.63 8.44
CA LYS A 59 -7.71 -10.64 8.08
C LYS A 59 -8.16 -10.41 6.65
N ALA A 60 -7.78 -11.31 5.75
CA ALA A 60 -8.22 -11.27 4.37
C ALA A 60 -9.52 -12.07 4.21
N PRO A 61 -10.58 -11.51 3.61
CA PRO A 61 -11.80 -12.25 3.29
C PRO A 61 -11.53 -13.45 2.38
N GLY A 62 -12.38 -14.48 2.44
CA GLY A 62 -12.21 -15.73 1.70
C GLY A 62 -12.47 -15.69 0.19
N HIS A 63 -12.68 -14.52 -0.42
CA HIS A 63 -12.98 -14.39 -1.85
C HIS A 63 -11.71 -14.15 -2.70
N SER A 64 -11.71 -14.58 -3.96
CA SER A 64 -10.50 -14.61 -4.82
C SER A 64 -9.80 -13.25 -4.95
N LEU A 65 -10.56 -12.15 -5.01
CA LEU A 65 -10.01 -10.79 -5.14
C LEU A 65 -9.50 -10.18 -3.83
N ALA A 66 -9.56 -10.90 -2.71
CA ALA A 66 -9.08 -10.40 -1.41
C ALA A 66 -7.54 -10.35 -1.32
N ARG A 67 -6.84 -11.14 -2.15
CA ARG A 67 -5.38 -11.26 -2.16
C ARG A 67 -4.91 -11.18 -3.60
N ILE A 68 -4.30 -10.05 -3.97
CA ILE A 68 -3.86 -9.78 -5.34
C ILE A 68 -2.42 -9.28 -5.28
N TRP A 69 -1.59 -9.81 -6.17
CA TRP A 69 -0.26 -9.30 -6.49
C TRP A 69 -0.31 -8.57 -7.83
N ALA A 70 0.43 -7.46 -7.95
CA ALA A 70 0.57 -6.72 -9.20
C ALA A 70 1.99 -6.15 -9.29
N GLU A 71 2.52 -6.16 -10.51
CA GLU A 71 3.78 -5.51 -10.90
C GLU A 71 3.45 -4.41 -11.91
N LEU A 72 4.23 -3.32 -11.90
CA LEU A 72 3.93 -2.07 -12.59
C LEU A 72 5.08 -1.64 -13.49
#